data_AF-A0AAV6BLD1-F1
#
_entry.id   AF-A0AAV6BLD1-F1
#
_cell.length_a   1.000
_cell.length_b   1.000
_cell.length_c   1.000
_cell.angle_alpha   90.00
_cell.angle_beta   90.00
_cell.angle_gamma   90.00
#
_symmetry.space_group_name_H-M   'P 1'
#
loop_
_entity.id
_entity.type
_entity.pdbx_description
1 polymer ?
#
loop_
_entity_poly.entity_id
_entity_poly.type
_entity_poly.pdbx_seq_one_letter_code
_entity_poly.pdbx_strand_id
1 'polypeptide(L)'
;MKTTAPSTPPMPTDPVVLIPAMRQRVWGVPAVLNFALGGLGAGFYAAAALTAGLGSSAAVALASWLAPVLVGAGFVAVATEAGRPLRGPRVLARVRSSWMSRELVLGGAFAALALAEWVAPSAALRALAVAAGLAVAGAQGAILRRARAVIAWDVPVMPLVFIASALVSGAGLLLLMEPLLGIRGTYALRGTLTLLPLAFVGWLMYLAWSPAPAFVRATRALRGRPGEAFGIVAYLVPWTTIALTLALPQLGAAAAAAGVLLIAGQAWSKWLLVLTVADVRPVTLGRLTLQRRVS
;
A
#
# COMPACT_ATOMS: atom_id res chain seq x y z
N MET A 1 -71.00 -4.58 11.02
CA MET A 1 -69.77 -3.77 10.89
C MET A 1 -68.62 -4.54 11.52
N LYS A 2 -67.65 -4.99 10.71
CA LYS A 2 -66.48 -5.74 11.17
C LYS A 2 -65.39 -4.71 11.50
N THR A 3 -65.13 -4.50 12.79
CA THR A 3 -64.05 -3.64 13.29
C THR A 3 -62.71 -4.30 12.97
N THR A 4 -62.00 -3.77 11.98
CA THR A 4 -60.62 -4.15 11.67
C THR A 4 -59.70 -3.59 12.75
N ALA A 5 -59.01 -4.46 13.47
CA ALA A 5 -57.98 -4.07 14.43
C ALA A 5 -56.87 -3.26 13.72
N PRO A 6 -56.31 -2.22 14.37
CA PRO A 6 -55.22 -1.43 13.79
C PRO A 6 -53.99 -2.32 13.60
N SER A 7 -53.48 -2.36 12.36
CA SER A 7 -52.23 -3.03 12.03
C SER A 7 -51.07 -2.36 12.76
N THR A 8 -50.34 -3.12 13.58
CA THR A 8 -49.13 -2.65 14.25
C THR A 8 -48.11 -2.19 13.20
N PRO A 9 -47.58 -0.96 13.30
CA PRO A 9 -46.57 -0.50 12.35
C PRO A 9 -45.33 -1.41 12.44
N PRO A 10 -44.69 -1.73 11.30
CA PRO A 10 -43.48 -2.54 11.30
C PRO A 10 -42.42 -1.85 12.18
N MET A 11 -41.90 -2.59 13.16
CA MET A 11 -40.82 -2.11 14.01
C MET A 11 -39.62 -1.70 13.14
N PRO A 12 -38.95 -0.58 13.43
CA PRO A 12 -37.73 -0.20 12.74
C PRO A 12 -36.71 -1.34 12.86
N THR A 13 -36.33 -1.91 11.72
CA THR A 13 -35.33 -2.99 11.64
C THR A 13 -33.91 -2.47 11.63
N ASP A 14 -33.73 -1.15 11.59
CA ASP A 14 -32.43 -0.52 11.59
C ASP A 14 -31.77 -0.62 12.97
N PRO A 15 -30.52 -1.09 13.05
CA PRO A 15 -29.80 -1.20 14.31
C PRO A 15 -29.59 0.19 14.92
N VAL A 16 -29.78 0.30 16.23
CA VAL A 16 -29.55 1.55 16.96
C VAL A 16 -28.05 1.85 16.98
N VAL A 17 -27.66 2.97 16.38
CA VAL A 17 -26.27 3.43 16.38
C VAL A 17 -25.96 4.15 17.69
N LEU A 18 -25.07 3.58 18.50
CA LEU A 18 -24.60 4.18 19.75
C LEU A 18 -23.47 5.19 19.50
N ILE A 19 -22.50 4.79 18.68
CA ILE A 19 -21.38 5.65 18.28
C ILE A 19 -21.35 5.67 16.76
N PRO A 20 -21.50 6.84 16.13
CA PRO A 20 -21.48 6.93 14.67
C PRO A 20 -20.09 6.58 14.12
N ALA A 21 -20.05 6.29 12.82
CA ALA A 21 -18.77 6.15 12.14
C ALA A 21 -17.98 7.46 12.25
N MET A 22 -16.71 7.36 12.62
CA MET A 22 -15.82 8.51 12.77
C MET A 22 -14.47 8.21 12.15
N ARG A 23 -13.80 9.24 11.64
CA ARG A 23 -12.48 9.11 11.05
C ARG A 23 -11.44 8.78 12.12
N GLN A 24 -10.60 7.79 11.87
CA GLN A 24 -9.46 7.51 12.74
C GLN A 24 -8.52 8.74 12.79
N ARG A 25 -7.95 9.01 13.97
CA ARG A 25 -7.01 10.14 14.20
C ARG A 25 -5.64 9.69 14.70
N VAL A 26 -5.40 8.38 14.73
CA VAL A 26 -4.19 7.80 15.33
C VAL A 26 -3.04 7.84 14.34
N TRP A 27 -3.31 7.59 13.06
CA TRP A 27 -2.30 7.57 12.01
C TRP A 27 -2.43 8.79 11.12
N GLY A 28 -1.34 9.54 11.00
CA GLY A 28 -1.24 10.75 10.21
C GLY A 28 -0.33 10.59 9.00
N VAL A 29 0.21 11.72 8.54
CA VAL A 29 1.11 11.79 7.38
C VAL A 29 2.38 10.95 7.59
N PRO A 30 3.03 10.93 8.76
CA PRO A 30 4.16 10.03 8.99
C PRO A 30 3.90 8.54 8.71
N ALA A 31 2.69 8.01 9.01
CA ALA A 31 2.33 6.66 8.62
C ALA A 31 2.25 6.48 7.09
N VAL A 32 1.73 7.47 6.37
CA VAL A 32 1.72 7.50 4.90
C VAL A 32 3.15 7.48 4.35
N LEU A 33 4.05 8.30 4.92
CA LEU A 33 5.45 8.36 4.52
C LEU A 33 6.17 7.03 4.77
N ASN A 34 5.92 6.36 5.90
CA ASN A 34 6.46 5.02 6.16
C ASN A 34 6.06 4.01 5.09
N PHE A 35 4.77 3.96 4.75
CA PHE A 35 4.28 3.04 3.73
C PHE A 35 4.76 3.39 2.31
N ALA A 36 4.85 4.68 1.98
CA ALA A 36 5.31 5.12 0.67
C ALA A 36 6.81 4.87 0.49
N LEU A 37 7.65 5.29 1.44
CA LEU A 37 9.11 5.14 1.36
C LEU A 37 9.55 3.69 1.56
N GLY A 38 8.90 2.96 2.49
CA GLY A 38 9.14 1.54 2.69
C GLY A 38 8.83 0.72 1.44
N GLY A 39 7.66 0.96 0.82
CA GLY A 39 7.29 0.33 -0.44
C GLY A 39 8.19 0.72 -1.61
N LEU A 40 8.53 2.02 -1.74
CA LEU A 40 9.42 2.54 -2.79
C LEU A 40 10.81 1.89 -2.72
N GLY A 41 11.44 1.86 -1.53
CA GLY A 41 12.75 1.24 -1.35
C GLY A 41 12.73 -0.26 -1.63
N ALA A 42 11.85 -1.00 -0.95
CA ALA A 42 11.73 -2.44 -1.14
C ALA A 42 11.43 -2.82 -2.60
N GLY A 43 10.52 -2.08 -3.24
CA GLY A 43 10.17 -2.26 -4.63
C GLY A 43 11.30 -1.92 -5.59
N PHE A 44 12.08 -0.86 -5.32
CA PHE A 44 13.19 -0.45 -6.18
C PHE A 44 14.27 -1.54 -6.23
N TYR A 45 14.64 -2.09 -5.07
CA TYR A 45 15.55 -3.22 -5.00
C TYR A 45 15.01 -4.44 -5.77
N ALA A 46 13.74 -4.79 -5.56
CA ALA A 46 13.10 -5.89 -6.27
C ALA A 46 13.09 -5.69 -7.79
N ALA A 47 12.69 -4.50 -8.25
CA ALA A 47 12.64 -4.17 -9.67
C ALA A 47 14.04 -4.23 -10.31
N ALA A 48 15.06 -3.66 -9.67
CA ALA A 48 16.43 -3.67 -10.17
C ALA A 48 16.98 -5.10 -10.26
N ALA A 49 16.81 -5.90 -9.20
CA ALA A 49 17.30 -7.27 -9.14
C ALA A 49 16.60 -8.20 -10.15
N LEU A 50 15.27 -8.09 -10.29
CA LEU A 50 14.50 -8.91 -11.23
C LEU A 50 14.79 -8.52 -12.68
N THR A 51 14.94 -7.23 -12.97
CA THR A 51 15.33 -6.75 -14.31
C THR A 51 16.71 -7.25 -14.72
N ALA A 52 17.65 -7.33 -13.76
CA ALA A 52 18.97 -7.90 -13.96
C ALA A 52 19.00 -9.44 -13.96
N GLY A 53 17.85 -10.13 -13.82
CA GLY A 53 17.80 -11.59 -13.73
C GLY A 53 18.55 -12.16 -12.52
N LEU A 54 18.55 -11.43 -11.39
CA LEU A 54 19.39 -11.65 -10.20
C LEU A 54 20.90 -11.55 -10.45
N GLY A 55 21.30 -11.07 -11.64
CA GLY A 55 22.67 -10.68 -11.96
C GLY A 55 23.08 -9.37 -11.29
N SER A 56 24.36 -9.00 -11.44
CA SER A 56 24.86 -7.70 -10.99
C SER A 56 24.60 -6.65 -12.05
N SER A 57 24.25 -5.44 -11.64
CA SER A 57 24.15 -4.26 -12.50
C SER A 57 24.38 -3.00 -11.69
N ALA A 58 24.67 -1.87 -12.36
CA ALA A 58 24.79 -0.58 -11.68
C ALA A 58 23.48 -0.18 -10.97
N ALA A 59 22.32 -0.55 -11.52
CA ALA A 59 21.02 -0.32 -10.89
C ALA A 59 20.86 -1.14 -9.60
N VAL A 60 21.28 -2.41 -9.59
CA VAL A 60 21.29 -3.24 -8.38
C VAL A 60 22.23 -2.63 -7.34
N ALA A 61 23.45 -2.28 -7.71
CA ALA A 61 24.42 -1.67 -6.79
C ALA A 61 23.89 -0.36 -6.15
N LEU A 62 23.24 0.50 -6.94
CA LEU A 62 22.56 1.70 -6.42
C LEU A 62 21.42 1.33 -5.46
N ALA A 63 20.57 0.37 -5.84
CA ALA A 63 19.46 -0.07 -5.01
C ALA A 63 19.92 -0.68 -3.68
N SER A 64 21.07 -1.36 -3.66
CA SER A 64 21.58 -2.05 -2.47
C SER A 64 21.91 -1.15 -1.28
N TRP A 65 22.20 0.13 -1.51
CA TRP A 65 22.36 1.11 -0.42
C TRP A 65 21.21 2.12 -0.36
N LEU A 66 20.65 2.55 -1.49
CA LEU A 66 19.58 3.55 -1.50
C LEU A 66 18.25 3.00 -0.97
N ALA A 67 17.90 1.75 -1.30
CA ALA A 67 16.66 1.16 -0.84
C ALA A 67 16.60 1.01 0.70
N PRO A 68 17.66 0.52 1.39
CA PRO A 68 17.73 0.58 2.85
C PRO A 68 17.55 1.98 3.44
N VAL A 69 18.15 3.01 2.82
CA VAL A 69 17.99 4.40 3.26
C VAL A 69 16.53 4.86 3.15
N LEU A 70 15.85 4.55 2.04
CA LEU A 70 14.43 4.88 1.87
C LEU A 70 13.54 4.17 2.90
N VAL A 71 13.75 2.86 3.11
CA VAL A 71 13.00 2.11 4.14
C VAL A 71 13.26 2.68 5.53
N GLY A 72 14.52 2.98 5.86
CA GLY A 72 14.92 3.60 7.12
C GLY A 72 14.27 4.97 7.33
N ALA A 73 14.23 5.82 6.29
CA ALA A 73 13.55 7.11 6.34
C ALA A 73 12.04 6.96 6.60
N GLY A 74 11.42 5.92 6.04
CA GLY A 74 10.04 5.54 6.37
C GLY A 74 9.85 5.21 7.86
N PHE A 75 10.73 4.39 8.43
CA PHE A 75 10.68 4.08 9.86
C PHE A 75 10.92 5.29 10.75
N VAL A 76 11.85 6.17 10.38
CA VAL A 76 12.08 7.44 11.10
C VAL A 76 10.82 8.29 11.06
N ALA A 77 10.14 8.39 9.92
CA ALA A 77 8.89 9.13 9.81
C ALA A 77 7.85 8.60 10.82
N VAL A 78 7.48 7.32 10.78
CA VAL A 78 6.46 6.80 11.72
C VAL A 78 6.91 6.85 13.18
N ALA A 79 8.22 6.81 13.45
CA ALA A 79 8.74 6.99 14.80
C ALA A 79 8.44 8.39 15.38
N THR A 80 8.26 9.43 14.55
CA THR A 80 7.88 10.77 15.04
C THR A 80 6.44 10.82 15.55
N GLU A 81 5.56 9.91 15.12
CA GLU A 81 4.20 9.76 15.67
C GLU A 81 4.19 8.96 16.98
N ALA A 82 5.21 8.13 17.21
CA ALA A 82 5.30 7.39 18.46
C ALA A 82 5.61 8.38 19.59
N GLY A 83 4.61 8.76 20.39
CA GLY A 83 4.75 9.77 21.47
C GLY A 83 5.83 9.51 22.53
N ARG A 84 6.55 8.37 22.46
CA ARG A 84 7.75 8.05 23.25
C ARG A 84 8.79 7.31 22.39
N PRO A 85 9.48 7.99 21.45
CA PRO A 85 10.32 7.34 20.43
C PRO A 85 11.51 6.58 21.04
N LEU A 86 12.05 7.04 22.17
CA LEU A 86 13.14 6.39 22.91
C LEU A 86 12.76 5.00 23.49
N ARG A 87 11.46 4.66 23.51
CA ARG A 87 10.98 3.32 23.89
C ARG A 87 10.79 2.40 22.67
N GLY A 88 11.20 2.86 21.49
CA GLY A 88 11.13 2.15 20.21
C GLY A 88 11.61 0.69 20.25
N PRO A 89 12.71 0.33 20.95
CA PRO A 89 13.16 -1.07 21.02
C PRO A 89 12.11 -2.03 21.57
N ARG A 90 11.15 -1.55 22.39
CA ARG A 90 10.06 -2.39 22.91
C ARG A 90 9.11 -2.88 21.82
N VAL A 91 9.06 -2.24 20.65
CA VAL A 91 8.34 -2.75 19.48
C VAL A 91 8.85 -4.14 19.10
N LEU A 92 10.15 -4.42 19.25
CA LEU A 92 10.72 -5.73 18.93
C LEU A 92 10.29 -6.84 19.89
N ALA A 93 9.72 -6.54 21.06
CA ALA A 93 9.27 -7.57 22.00
C ALA A 93 8.00 -8.31 21.53
N ARG A 94 7.31 -7.80 20.49
CA ARG A 94 5.98 -8.32 20.06
C ARG A 94 5.96 -8.88 18.63
N VAL A 95 7.09 -9.38 18.10
CA VAL A 95 7.17 -9.95 16.73
C VAL A 95 6.12 -11.03 16.48
N ARG A 96 5.79 -11.84 17.49
CA ARG A 96 4.80 -12.93 17.34
C ARG A 96 3.36 -12.42 17.23
N SER A 97 3.02 -11.26 17.77
CA SER A 97 1.62 -10.79 17.86
C SER A 97 1.32 -9.51 17.08
N SER A 98 2.35 -8.71 16.74
CA SER A 98 2.19 -7.41 16.07
C SER A 98 2.83 -7.41 14.68
N TRP A 99 2.06 -6.98 13.68
CA TRP A 99 2.58 -6.81 12.32
C TRP A 99 3.57 -5.64 12.20
N MET A 100 3.41 -4.58 13.02
CA MET A 100 4.37 -3.47 13.06
C MET A 100 5.74 -3.94 13.55
N SER A 101 5.77 -4.84 14.53
CA SER A 101 7.02 -5.47 14.99
C SER A 101 7.66 -6.34 13.91
N ARG A 102 6.84 -7.08 13.14
CA ARG A 102 7.32 -7.90 12.02
C ARG A 102 7.86 -7.03 10.89
N GLU A 103 7.19 -5.93 10.55
CA GLU A 103 7.66 -4.97 9.55
C GLU A 103 9.06 -4.46 9.92
N LEU A 104 9.28 -4.06 11.17
CA LEU A 104 10.59 -3.57 11.61
C LEU A 104 11.69 -4.65 11.51
N VAL A 105 11.40 -5.89 11.93
CA VAL A 105 12.36 -7.01 11.82
C VAL A 105 12.64 -7.34 10.35
N LEU A 106 11.62 -7.41 9.52
CA LEU A 106 11.76 -7.67 8.08
C LEU A 106 12.51 -6.53 7.37
N GLY A 107 12.27 -5.29 7.77
CA GLY A 107 12.97 -4.11 7.25
C GLY A 107 14.45 -4.10 7.65
N GLY A 108 14.76 -4.47 8.90
CA GLY A 108 16.15 -4.65 9.34
C GLY A 108 16.85 -5.79 8.59
N ALA A 109 16.17 -6.92 8.41
CA ALA A 109 16.69 -8.04 7.62
C ALA A 109 16.92 -7.65 6.15
N PHE A 110 15.96 -6.96 5.53
CA PHE A 110 16.09 -6.41 4.18
C PHE A 110 17.31 -5.48 4.07
N ALA A 111 17.44 -4.52 4.99
CA ALA A 111 18.57 -3.59 4.99
C ALA A 111 19.91 -4.32 5.13
N ALA A 112 20.01 -5.28 6.05
CA ALA A 112 21.23 -6.07 6.23
C ALA A 112 21.58 -6.89 4.98
N LEU A 113 20.60 -7.56 4.36
CA LEU A 113 20.80 -8.37 3.16
C LEU A 113 21.18 -7.52 1.93
N ALA A 114 20.52 -6.37 1.73
CA ALA A 114 20.82 -5.46 0.64
C ALA A 114 22.22 -4.83 0.80
N LEU A 115 22.60 -4.39 2.01
CA LEU A 115 23.94 -3.87 2.27
C LEU A 115 25.02 -4.97 2.19
N ALA A 116 24.71 -6.19 2.62
CA ALA A 116 25.61 -7.33 2.45
C ALA A 116 25.81 -7.66 0.97
N GLU A 117 24.77 -7.57 0.15
CA GLU A 117 24.90 -7.71 -1.31
C GLU A 117 25.82 -6.63 -1.89
N TRP A 118 25.74 -5.40 -1.41
CA TRP A 118 26.59 -4.32 -1.90
C TRP A 118 28.08 -4.58 -1.66
N VAL A 119 28.42 -5.17 -0.50
CA VAL A 119 29.80 -5.50 -0.12
C VAL A 119 30.28 -6.81 -0.77
N ALA A 120 29.42 -7.82 -0.82
CA ALA A 120 29.69 -9.15 -1.35
C ALA A 120 28.59 -9.58 -2.33
N PRO A 121 28.65 -9.10 -3.59
CA PRO A 121 27.57 -9.31 -4.57
C PRO A 121 27.31 -10.79 -4.83
N SER A 122 26.09 -11.26 -4.56
CA SER A 122 25.69 -12.64 -4.82
C SER A 122 24.21 -12.75 -5.20
N ALA A 123 23.90 -13.68 -6.09
CA ALA A 123 22.52 -13.94 -6.50
C ALA A 123 21.65 -14.43 -5.32
N ALA A 124 22.24 -15.19 -4.38
CA ALA A 124 21.55 -15.66 -3.18
C ALA A 124 21.16 -14.50 -2.25
N LEU A 125 22.09 -13.57 -1.97
CA LEU A 125 21.77 -12.39 -1.15
C LEU A 125 20.73 -11.51 -1.83
N ARG A 126 20.81 -11.32 -3.16
CA ARG A 126 19.78 -10.61 -3.94
C ARG A 126 18.42 -11.27 -3.77
N ALA A 127 18.32 -12.58 -3.98
CA ALA A 127 17.05 -13.29 -3.86
C ALA A 127 16.45 -13.16 -2.45
N LEU A 128 17.28 -13.30 -1.41
CA LEU A 128 16.85 -13.13 -0.02
C LEU A 128 16.44 -11.69 0.28
N ALA A 129 17.17 -10.68 -0.22
CA ALA A 129 16.83 -9.28 -0.07
C ALA A 129 15.51 -8.93 -0.80
N VAL A 130 15.29 -9.45 -2.02
CA VAL A 130 14.01 -9.33 -2.72
C VAL A 130 12.88 -9.91 -1.88
N ALA A 131 13.03 -11.15 -1.38
CA ALA A 131 12.02 -11.79 -0.54
C ALA A 131 11.73 -10.99 0.74
N ALA A 132 12.77 -10.50 1.42
CA ALA A 132 12.62 -9.67 2.62
C ALA A 132 11.93 -8.34 2.33
N GLY A 133 12.30 -7.64 1.25
CA GLY A 133 11.68 -6.39 0.84
C GLY A 133 10.19 -6.55 0.49
N LEU A 134 9.83 -7.60 -0.27
CA LEU A 134 8.42 -7.90 -0.54
C LEU A 134 7.67 -8.28 0.73
N ALA A 135 8.32 -8.95 1.69
CA ALA A 135 7.74 -9.24 2.98
C ALA A 135 7.52 -7.97 3.83
N VAL A 136 8.37 -6.94 3.72
CA VAL A 136 8.13 -5.61 4.33
C VAL A 136 6.85 -5.00 3.77
N ALA A 137 6.70 -4.93 2.45
CA ALA A 137 5.49 -4.40 1.82
C ALA A 137 4.24 -5.21 2.20
N GLY A 138 4.35 -6.54 2.22
CA GLY A 138 3.27 -7.43 2.69
C GLY A 138 2.90 -7.20 4.15
N ALA A 139 3.90 -6.99 5.02
CA ALA A 139 3.68 -6.65 6.42
C ALA A 139 2.93 -5.32 6.55
N GLN A 140 3.32 -4.29 5.81
CA GLN A 140 2.63 -2.99 5.80
C GLN A 140 1.13 -3.11 5.48
N GLY A 141 0.77 -3.84 4.42
CA GLY A 141 -0.63 -4.10 4.12
C GLY A 141 -1.34 -4.97 5.17
N ALA A 142 -0.61 -5.86 5.84
CA ALA A 142 -1.16 -6.66 6.94
C ALA A 142 -1.39 -5.86 8.23
N ILE A 143 -0.63 -4.79 8.48
CA ILE A 143 -0.89 -3.85 9.59
C ILE A 143 -2.28 -3.21 9.38
N LEU A 144 -2.56 -2.68 8.18
CA LEU A 144 -3.88 -2.13 7.84
C LEU A 144 -4.98 -3.19 7.97
N ARG A 145 -4.79 -4.37 7.38
CA ARG A 145 -5.76 -5.48 7.49
C ARG A 145 -6.12 -5.82 8.93
N ARG A 146 -5.16 -5.74 9.86
CA ARG A 146 -5.39 -6.11 11.26
C ARG A 146 -6.04 -4.99 12.08
N ALA A 147 -6.09 -3.78 11.58
CA ALA A 147 -6.87 -2.68 12.15
C ALA A 147 -8.36 -2.83 11.78
N ARG A 148 -8.99 -3.92 12.26
CA ARG A 148 -10.38 -4.35 11.96
C ARG A 148 -11.46 -3.29 12.22
N ALA A 149 -11.12 -2.31 13.05
CA ALA A 149 -11.97 -1.18 13.37
C ALA A 149 -12.25 -0.32 12.12
N VAL A 150 -11.33 -0.24 11.15
CA VAL A 150 -11.52 0.55 9.92
C VAL A 150 -12.01 -0.33 8.78
N ILE A 151 -13.20 -0.04 8.27
CA ILE A 151 -13.93 -0.90 7.32
C ILE A 151 -13.14 -1.09 6.03
N ALA A 152 -12.59 -0.01 5.48
CA ALA A 152 -11.89 -0.02 4.20
C ALA A 152 -10.55 -0.76 4.25
N TRP A 153 -10.02 -1.03 5.44
CA TRP A 153 -8.73 -1.67 5.64
C TRP A 153 -8.85 -3.18 5.90
N ASP A 154 -9.97 -3.59 6.52
CA ASP A 154 -10.26 -4.96 6.95
C ASP A 154 -10.66 -5.87 5.77
N VAL A 155 -9.73 -6.03 4.83
CA VAL A 155 -9.88 -6.88 3.64
C VAL A 155 -8.66 -7.79 3.46
N PRO A 156 -8.86 -9.09 3.17
CA PRO A 156 -7.79 -10.05 2.94
C PRO A 156 -6.78 -9.67 1.85
N VAL A 157 -7.20 -8.94 0.81
CA VAL A 157 -6.34 -8.54 -0.33
C VAL A 157 -5.34 -7.42 0.01
N MET A 158 -5.48 -6.73 1.15
CA MET A 158 -4.68 -5.55 1.49
C MET A 158 -3.15 -5.77 1.45
N PRO A 159 -2.58 -6.90 1.94
CA PRO A 159 -1.15 -7.18 1.77
C PRO A 159 -0.70 -7.24 0.31
N LEU A 160 -1.51 -7.83 -0.58
CA LEU A 160 -1.20 -7.93 -2.01
C LEU A 160 -1.27 -6.57 -2.70
N VAL A 161 -2.24 -5.73 -2.32
CA VAL A 161 -2.31 -4.33 -2.80
C VAL A 161 -1.03 -3.57 -2.43
N PHE A 162 -0.48 -3.80 -1.24
CA PHE A 162 0.75 -3.15 -0.81
C PHE A 162 1.99 -3.67 -1.54
N ILE A 163 2.08 -4.99 -1.77
CA ILE A 163 3.17 -5.59 -2.56
C ILE A 163 3.14 -5.07 -3.99
N ALA A 164 1.97 -5.07 -4.64
CA ALA A 164 1.81 -4.55 -6.00
C ALA A 164 2.17 -3.06 -6.07
N SER A 165 1.69 -2.27 -5.10
CA SER A 165 2.01 -0.84 -4.99
C SER A 165 3.51 -0.59 -4.82
N ALA A 166 4.20 -1.38 -3.99
CA ALA A 166 5.65 -1.31 -3.82
C ALA A 166 6.40 -1.63 -5.12
N LEU A 167 6.03 -2.72 -5.80
CA LEU A 167 6.63 -3.07 -7.08
C LEU A 167 6.45 -1.96 -8.13
N VAL A 168 5.27 -1.34 -8.20
CA VAL A 168 4.97 -0.27 -9.16
C VAL A 168 5.80 0.99 -8.88
N SER A 169 5.85 1.44 -7.62
CA SER A 169 6.65 2.63 -7.27
C SER A 169 8.14 2.37 -7.42
N GLY A 170 8.60 1.17 -7.06
CA GLY A 170 9.97 0.72 -7.25
C GLY A 170 10.41 0.64 -8.70
N ALA A 171 9.55 0.09 -9.57
CA ALA A 171 9.76 0.09 -11.02
C ALA A 171 9.80 1.53 -11.56
N GLY A 172 8.95 2.43 -11.06
CA GLY A 172 9.00 3.85 -11.38
C GLY A 172 10.35 4.50 -11.01
N LEU A 173 10.91 4.16 -9.84
CA LEU A 173 12.23 4.65 -9.46
C LEU A 173 13.34 4.06 -10.33
N LEU A 174 13.24 2.78 -10.72
CA LEU A 174 14.17 2.18 -11.66
C LEU A 174 14.17 2.90 -13.01
N LEU A 175 12.99 3.17 -13.58
CA LEU A 175 12.86 3.92 -14.83
C LEU A 175 13.41 5.36 -14.74
N LEU A 176 13.35 5.97 -13.57
CA LEU A 176 13.94 7.29 -13.32
C LEU A 176 15.47 7.21 -13.19
N MET A 177 16.02 6.15 -12.60
CA MET A 177 17.45 6.01 -12.31
C MET A 177 18.26 5.44 -13.48
N GLU A 178 17.72 4.53 -14.29
CA GLU A 178 18.46 3.91 -15.40
C GLU A 178 19.08 4.94 -16.38
N PRO A 179 18.36 5.99 -16.82
CA PRO A 179 18.95 7.02 -17.67
C PRO A 179 20.10 7.78 -16.98
N LEU A 180 19.99 8.05 -15.67
CA LEU A 180 21.01 8.73 -14.88
C LEU A 180 22.27 7.88 -14.69
N LEU A 181 22.10 6.55 -14.70
CA LEU A 181 23.20 5.58 -14.65
C LEU A 181 23.78 5.26 -16.04
N GLY A 182 23.27 5.89 -17.10
CA GLY A 182 23.68 5.59 -18.48
C GLY A 182 23.23 4.21 -18.99
N ILE A 183 22.33 3.54 -18.27
CA ILE A 183 21.81 2.22 -18.65
C ILE A 183 20.79 2.42 -19.77
N ARG A 184 21.03 1.75 -20.90
CA ARG A 184 20.14 1.75 -22.06
C ARG A 184 19.63 0.33 -22.30
N GLY A 185 18.51 0.01 -21.67
CA GLY A 185 17.87 -1.31 -21.77
C GLY A 185 16.35 -1.18 -21.90
N THR A 186 15.70 -2.23 -22.43
CA THR A 186 14.24 -2.28 -22.53
C THR A 186 13.60 -3.19 -21.48
N TYR A 187 14.40 -3.90 -20.68
CA TYR A 187 13.90 -4.86 -19.70
C TYR A 187 13.08 -4.19 -18.59
N ALA A 188 13.54 -3.06 -18.03
CA ALA A 188 12.76 -2.33 -17.03
C ALA A 188 11.44 -1.80 -17.61
N LEU A 189 11.46 -1.26 -18.84
CA LEU A 189 10.27 -0.80 -19.55
C LEU A 189 9.26 -1.94 -19.77
N ARG A 190 9.72 -3.07 -20.31
CA ARG A 190 8.87 -4.25 -20.56
C ARG A 190 8.32 -4.84 -19.26
N GLY A 191 9.17 -5.00 -18.25
CA GLY A 191 8.76 -5.46 -16.91
C GLY A 191 7.69 -4.55 -16.31
N THR A 192 7.90 -3.24 -16.34
CA THR A 192 6.93 -2.25 -15.84
C THR A 192 5.62 -2.30 -16.64
N LEU A 193 5.69 -2.38 -17.97
CA LEU A 193 4.52 -2.49 -18.84
C LEU A 193 3.65 -3.71 -18.52
N THR A 194 4.28 -4.84 -18.17
CA THR A 194 3.57 -6.06 -17.74
C THR A 194 3.03 -5.97 -16.31
N LEU A 195 3.74 -5.29 -15.41
CA LEU A 195 3.36 -5.14 -14.01
C LEU A 195 2.13 -4.24 -13.82
N LEU A 196 2.03 -3.14 -14.58
CA LEU A 196 0.99 -2.13 -14.37
C LEU A 196 -0.44 -2.68 -14.48
N PRO A 197 -0.82 -3.47 -15.51
CA PRO A 197 -2.14 -4.07 -15.57
C PRO A 197 -2.42 -5.00 -14.38
N LEU A 198 -1.44 -5.81 -13.96
CA LEU A 198 -1.59 -6.74 -12.84
C LEU A 198 -1.82 -6.00 -11.51
N ALA A 199 -1.04 -4.94 -11.27
CA ALA A 199 -1.19 -4.10 -10.08
C ALA A 199 -2.53 -3.34 -10.10
N PHE A 200 -2.96 -2.85 -11.27
CA PHE A 200 -4.25 -2.19 -11.43
C PHE A 200 -5.42 -3.14 -11.18
N VAL A 201 -5.35 -4.38 -11.68
CA VAL A 201 -6.34 -5.42 -11.35
C VAL A 201 -6.37 -5.67 -9.85
N GLY A 202 -5.23 -5.72 -9.16
CA GLY A 202 -5.18 -5.83 -7.70
C GLY A 202 -5.89 -4.67 -6.99
N TRP A 203 -5.75 -3.45 -7.49
CA TRP A 203 -6.50 -2.29 -6.99
C TRP A 203 -8.01 -2.39 -7.24
N LEU A 204 -8.41 -2.83 -8.43
CA LEU A 204 -9.83 -3.04 -8.76
C LEU A 204 -10.44 -4.17 -7.92
N MET A 205 -9.71 -5.26 -7.68
CA MET A 205 -10.13 -6.34 -6.78
C MET A 205 -10.35 -5.84 -5.36
N TYR A 206 -9.52 -4.91 -4.87
CA TYR A 206 -9.73 -4.24 -3.60
C TYR A 206 -11.04 -3.45 -3.58
N LEU A 207 -11.29 -2.63 -4.59
CA LEU A 207 -12.54 -1.87 -4.68
C LEU A 207 -13.76 -2.78 -4.88
N ALA A 208 -13.62 -3.90 -5.56
CA ALA A 208 -14.69 -4.87 -5.78
C ALA A 208 -14.86 -5.87 -4.62
N TRP A 209 -14.02 -5.81 -3.57
CA TRP A 209 -13.88 -6.88 -2.57
C TRP A 209 -15.20 -7.27 -1.89
N SER A 210 -16.05 -6.30 -1.56
CA SER A 210 -17.33 -6.57 -0.90
C SER A 210 -18.46 -5.70 -1.43
N PRO A 211 -19.63 -6.27 -1.73
CA PRO A 211 -20.82 -5.51 -2.08
C PRO A 211 -21.54 -4.92 -0.85
N ALA A 212 -21.07 -5.23 0.37
CA ALA A 212 -21.73 -4.78 1.59
C ALA A 212 -21.83 -3.24 1.63
N PRO A 213 -23.01 -2.66 1.91
CA PRO A 213 -23.22 -1.21 1.86
C PRO A 213 -22.22 -0.42 2.73
N ALA A 214 -21.80 -0.99 3.86
CA ALA A 214 -20.81 -0.37 4.74
C ALA A 214 -19.43 -0.22 4.07
N PHE A 215 -18.96 -1.24 3.32
CA PHE A 215 -17.70 -1.19 2.60
C PHE A 215 -17.76 -0.25 1.40
N VAL A 216 -18.85 -0.31 0.64
CA VAL A 216 -19.09 0.60 -0.50
C VAL A 216 -19.10 2.06 -0.04
N ARG A 217 -19.75 2.36 1.09
CA ARG A 217 -19.73 3.71 1.69
C ARG A 217 -18.34 4.11 2.16
N ALA A 218 -17.65 3.24 2.90
CA ALA A 218 -16.30 3.52 3.42
C ALA A 218 -15.27 3.74 2.30
N THR A 219 -15.48 3.12 1.13
CA THR A 219 -14.59 3.26 -0.04
C THR A 219 -15.10 4.27 -1.09
N ARG A 220 -16.19 5.00 -0.82
CA ARG A 220 -16.85 5.86 -1.82
C ARG A 220 -15.91 6.91 -2.41
N ALA A 221 -15.04 7.50 -1.60
CA ALA A 221 -14.06 8.49 -2.06
C ALA A 221 -13.10 7.95 -3.14
N LEU A 222 -12.89 6.62 -3.17
CA LEU A 222 -12.05 5.94 -4.16
C LEU A 222 -12.81 5.46 -5.39
N ARG A 223 -14.14 5.58 -5.41
CA ARG A 223 -14.99 5.09 -6.51
C ARG A 223 -15.51 6.20 -7.42
N GLY A 224 -15.34 7.46 -7.03
CA GLY A 224 -15.66 8.61 -7.88
C GLY A 224 -14.44 9.21 -8.55
N ARG A 225 -14.54 10.49 -8.89
CA ARG A 225 -13.47 11.28 -9.54
C ARG A 225 -12.05 11.08 -8.98
N PRO A 226 -11.81 11.03 -7.65
CA PRO A 226 -10.45 10.80 -7.15
C PRO A 226 -9.89 9.43 -7.53
N GLY A 227 -10.73 8.39 -7.53
CA GLY A 227 -10.34 7.04 -7.95
C GLY A 227 -10.09 6.93 -9.45
N GLU A 228 -10.94 7.57 -10.25
CA GLU A 228 -10.75 7.66 -11.70
C GLU A 228 -9.45 8.40 -12.05
N ALA A 229 -9.23 9.57 -11.43
CA ALA A 229 -8.00 10.33 -11.59
C ALA A 229 -6.77 9.54 -11.17
N PHE A 230 -6.85 8.78 -10.06
CA PHE A 230 -5.80 7.86 -9.65
C PHE A 230 -5.53 6.78 -10.71
N GLY A 231 -6.57 6.10 -11.22
CA GLY A 231 -6.42 5.09 -12.27
C GLY A 231 -5.77 5.66 -13.54
N ILE A 232 -6.15 6.87 -13.94
CA ILE A 232 -5.60 7.53 -15.12
C ILE A 232 -4.14 7.94 -14.90
N VAL A 233 -3.86 8.70 -13.84
CA VAL A 233 -2.55 9.31 -13.60
C VAL A 233 -1.52 8.28 -13.13
N ALA A 234 -1.91 7.32 -12.30
CA ALA A 234 -0.97 6.35 -11.71
C ALA A 234 -0.79 5.07 -12.54
N TYR A 235 -1.69 4.78 -13.51
CA TYR A 235 -1.59 3.58 -14.34
C TYR A 235 -1.70 3.86 -15.83
N LEU A 236 -2.80 4.46 -16.31
CA LEU A 236 -3.05 4.58 -17.75
C LEU A 236 -2.02 5.47 -18.46
N VAL A 237 -1.74 6.66 -17.93
CA VAL A 237 -0.76 7.60 -18.49
C VAL A 237 0.66 7.01 -18.47
N PRO A 238 1.17 6.45 -17.35
CA PRO A 238 2.45 5.74 -17.34
C PRO A 238 2.50 4.55 -18.30
N TRP A 239 1.45 3.72 -18.35
CA TRP A 239 1.40 2.54 -19.21
C TRP A 239 1.49 2.93 -20.70
N THR A 240 0.69 3.90 -21.12
CA THR A 240 0.71 4.41 -22.50
C THR A 240 2.05 5.07 -22.84
N THR A 241 2.61 5.86 -21.91
CA THR A 241 3.92 6.51 -22.10
C THR A 241 5.06 5.50 -22.24
N ILE A 242 5.07 4.44 -21.43
CA ILE A 242 6.06 3.35 -21.50
C ILE A 242 5.90 2.57 -22.82
N ALA A 243 4.67 2.25 -23.22
CA ALA A 243 4.39 1.58 -24.49
C ALA A 243 4.89 2.41 -25.69
N LEU A 244 4.61 3.72 -25.68
CA LEU A 244 5.09 4.64 -26.70
C LEU A 244 6.61 4.76 -26.70
N THR A 245 7.26 4.78 -25.54
CA THR A 245 8.72 4.84 -25.43
C THR A 245 9.39 3.57 -26.00
N LEU A 246 8.75 2.40 -25.83
CA LEU A 246 9.22 1.15 -26.45
C LEU A 246 9.06 1.16 -27.97
N ALA A 247 7.98 1.76 -28.49
CA ALA A 247 7.75 1.89 -29.92
C ALA A 247 8.62 3.00 -30.57
N LEU A 248 8.91 4.07 -29.82
CA LEU A 248 9.60 5.28 -30.24
C LEU A 248 10.74 5.60 -29.26
N PRO A 249 11.92 4.97 -29.42
CA PRO A 249 13.04 5.08 -28.46
C PRO A 249 13.54 6.51 -28.22
N GLN A 250 13.30 7.44 -29.15
CA GLN A 250 13.59 8.86 -28.99
C GLN A 250 12.84 9.52 -27.82
N LEU A 251 11.76 8.88 -27.33
CA LEU A 251 10.99 9.33 -26.17
C LEU A 251 11.57 8.85 -24.83
N GLY A 252 12.84 8.42 -24.77
CA GLY A 252 13.46 7.89 -23.54
C GLY A 252 13.28 8.75 -22.28
N ALA A 253 13.29 10.09 -22.41
CA ALA A 253 13.02 11.00 -21.29
C ALA A 253 11.57 10.91 -20.75
N ALA A 254 10.61 10.54 -21.59
CA ALA A 254 9.22 10.35 -21.20
C ALA A 254 9.04 9.14 -20.27
N ALA A 255 9.88 8.10 -20.38
CA ALA A 255 9.87 6.98 -19.45
C ALA A 255 10.26 7.40 -18.02
N ALA A 256 11.21 8.32 -17.86
CA ALA A 256 11.56 8.87 -16.56
C ALA A 256 10.39 9.67 -15.95
N ALA A 257 9.68 10.46 -16.78
CA ALA A 257 8.47 11.16 -16.36
C ALA A 257 7.35 10.19 -15.95
N ALA A 258 7.15 9.10 -16.69
CA ALA A 258 6.26 8.02 -16.30
C ALA A 258 6.67 7.41 -14.95
N GLY A 259 7.97 7.21 -14.72
CA GLY A 259 8.50 6.75 -13.43
C GLY A 259 8.13 7.66 -12.26
N VAL A 260 8.22 8.98 -12.43
CA VAL A 260 7.77 9.96 -11.41
C VAL A 260 6.28 9.83 -11.12
N LEU A 261 5.44 9.70 -12.16
CA LEU A 261 4.00 9.51 -11.99
C LEU A 261 3.66 8.20 -11.26
N LEU A 262 4.40 7.12 -11.52
CA LEU A 262 4.25 5.86 -10.77
C LEU A 262 4.57 6.07 -9.29
N ILE A 263 5.68 6.72 -8.95
CA ILE A 263 6.05 6.99 -7.55
C ILE A 263 4.98 7.86 -6.86
N ALA A 264 4.63 8.99 -7.48
CA ALA A 264 3.65 9.93 -6.93
C ALA A 264 2.26 9.29 -6.80
N GLY A 265 1.83 8.53 -7.80
CA GLY A 265 0.56 7.80 -7.79
C GLY A 265 0.49 6.80 -6.65
N GLN A 266 1.54 5.99 -6.44
CA GLN A 266 1.54 5.03 -5.34
C GLN A 266 1.60 5.70 -3.96
N ALA A 267 2.34 6.80 -3.79
CA ALA A 267 2.28 7.60 -2.57
C ALA A 267 0.87 8.17 -2.33
N TRP A 268 0.21 8.67 -3.38
CA TRP A 268 -1.16 9.14 -3.31
C TRP A 268 -2.14 8.02 -2.94
N SER A 269 -1.93 6.78 -3.41
CA SER A 269 -2.73 5.63 -2.99
C SER A 269 -2.65 5.39 -1.47
N LYS A 270 -1.46 5.54 -0.86
CA LYS A 270 -1.28 5.41 0.60
C LYS A 270 -1.96 6.54 1.34
N TRP A 271 -1.88 7.76 0.81
CA TRP A 271 -2.62 8.91 1.34
C TRP A 271 -4.13 8.64 1.35
N LEU A 272 -4.67 8.18 0.22
CA LEU A 272 -6.08 7.86 0.07
C LEU A 272 -6.50 6.76 1.05
N LEU A 273 -5.73 5.68 1.17
CA LEU A 273 -6.05 4.59 2.08
C LEU A 273 -5.98 5.00 3.56
N VAL A 274 -4.88 5.62 3.99
CA VAL A 274 -4.62 5.88 5.42
C VAL A 274 -5.36 7.09 5.93
N LEU A 275 -5.43 8.15 5.12
CA LEU A 275 -6.02 9.40 5.54
C LEU A 275 -7.45 9.51 5.04
N THR A 276 -7.76 9.22 3.78
CA THR A 276 -9.09 9.50 3.20
C THR A 276 -10.15 8.45 3.55
N VAL A 277 -9.90 7.16 3.31
CA VAL A 277 -10.87 6.08 3.59
C VAL A 277 -10.58 5.38 4.91
N ALA A 278 -10.64 6.16 5.99
CA ALA A 278 -10.15 5.75 7.30
C ALA A 278 -11.24 5.76 8.39
N ASP A 279 -12.50 5.55 7.98
CA ASP A 279 -13.65 5.57 8.88
C ASP A 279 -13.74 4.29 9.72
N VAL A 280 -13.81 4.49 11.03
CA VAL A 280 -14.01 3.45 12.02
C VAL A 280 -15.47 2.98 11.98
N ARG A 281 -15.68 1.66 12.14
CA ARG A 281 -16.99 1.02 12.23
C ARG A 281 -17.85 1.71 13.31
N PRO A 282 -19.13 2.01 13.03
CA PRO A 282 -20.03 2.47 14.07
C PRO A 282 -20.24 1.36 15.12
N VAL A 283 -20.43 1.76 16.38
CA VAL A 283 -20.87 0.85 17.43
C VAL A 283 -22.39 0.83 17.42
N THR A 284 -22.97 -0.32 17.11
CA THR A 284 -24.42 -0.50 17.01
C THR A 284 -24.90 -1.54 18.00
N LEU A 285 -26.04 -1.28 18.66
CA LEU A 285 -26.78 -2.31 19.38
C LEU A 285 -27.67 -3.06 18.38
N GLY A 286 -27.40 -4.35 18.19
CA GLY A 286 -28.32 -5.23 17.47
C GLY A 286 -29.57 -5.47 18.31
N ARG A 287 -30.75 -5.20 17.73
CA ARG A 287 -32.09 -5.43 18.32
C ARG A 287 -32.22 -5.03 19.80
N LEU A 288 -32.40 -3.74 20.06
CA LEU A 288 -32.97 -3.27 21.32
C LEU A 288 -34.48 -3.53 21.30
N THR A 289 -34.92 -4.62 21.92
CA THR A 289 -36.32 -4.75 22.34
C THR A 289 -36.48 -3.90 23.60
N LEU A 290 -36.88 -2.64 23.43
CA LEU A 290 -37.31 -1.82 24.56
C LEU A 290 -38.61 -2.43 25.10
N GLN A 291 -38.52 -3.26 26.13
CA GLN A 291 -39.68 -3.56 26.96
C GLN A 291 -40.07 -2.25 27.65
N ARG A 292 -41.07 -1.54 27.09
CA ARG A 292 -41.75 -0.48 27.84
C ARG A 292 -42.26 -1.11 29.12
N ARG A 293 -41.68 -0.74 30.28
CA ARG A 293 -42.39 -0.92 31.55
C ARG A 293 -43.61 -0.01 31.46
N VAL A 294 -44.77 -0.62 31.31
CA VAL A 294 -46.04 0.04 31.59
C VAL A 294 -46.08 0.17 33.11
N SER A 295 -45.84 1.39 33.60
CA SER A 295 -46.17 1.80 34.96
C SER A 295 -47.56 2.39 34.98
#